data_AF-A0A3S1F6W6-F1
#
_entry.id   AF-A0A3S1F6W6-F1
#
_cell.length_a   1.000
_cell.length_b   1.000
_cell.length_c   1.000
_cell.angle_alpha   90.00
_cell.angle_beta   90.00
_cell.angle_gamma   90.00
#
_symmetry.space_group_name_H-M   'P 1'
#
loop_
_entity.id
_entity.type
_entity.pdbx_description
1 polymer ?
#
loop_
_entity_poly.entity_id
_entity_poly.type
_entity_poly.pdbx_seq_one_letter_code
_entity_poly.pdbx_strand_id
1 'polypeptide(L)'
;QQLRDTRQLIARELGRIATATETDYERALANQQALEAKVAGMKSKSLDTDQASVRLRELQRDLEALRSVYSNYLQRAQETREQINVDSTNARIISNAMPALKKSWPPLPLLLLGAIFGGLGLGTGLALIAEYSSPTVLSSAQMQSAIDAPVLGVVPANSGTGWRWWPFGASSAAASSQKTDAVVGLALRRMFSSGQRPADWPLVPSILVTSSPGEGAQRSRVARLLANAAASRGSR
;
A
#
# COMPACT_ATOMS: atom_id res chain seq x y z
N GLN A 1 -26.90 124.43 -60.56
CA GLN A 1 -25.95 124.24 -59.45
C GLN A 1 -26.30 123.03 -58.57
N GLN A 2 -27.56 122.84 -58.16
CA GLN A 2 -27.98 121.76 -57.24
C GLN A 2 -27.54 120.33 -57.59
N LEU A 3 -27.60 119.90 -58.86
CA LEU A 3 -27.20 118.53 -59.25
C LEU A 3 -25.71 118.21 -59.00
N ARG A 4 -24.82 119.21 -59.03
CA ARG A 4 -23.39 119.00 -58.72
C ARG A 4 -23.18 118.80 -57.23
N ASP A 5 -23.87 119.56 -56.39
CA ASP A 5 -23.80 119.42 -54.94
C ASP A 5 -24.34 118.06 -54.48
N THR A 6 -25.44 117.57 -55.08
CA THR A 6 -25.99 116.25 -54.77
C THR A 6 -25.01 115.12 -55.12
N ARG A 7 -24.34 115.18 -56.27
CA ARG A 7 -23.32 114.18 -56.64
C ARG A 7 -22.11 114.20 -55.70
N GLN A 8 -21.66 115.38 -55.27
CA GLN A 8 -20.58 115.51 -54.29
C GLN A 8 -20.97 114.99 -52.90
N LEU A 9 -22.25 115.13 -52.50
CA LEU A 9 -22.77 114.55 -51.26
C LEU A 9 -22.81 113.01 -51.35
N ILE A 10 -23.31 112.45 -52.45
CA ILE A 10 -23.34 110.99 -52.67
C ILE A 10 -21.92 110.41 -52.66
N ALA A 11 -20.96 111.04 -53.35
CA ALA A 11 -19.58 110.57 -53.37
C ALA A 11 -18.93 110.59 -51.97
N ARG A 12 -19.23 111.62 -51.16
CA ARG A 12 -18.78 111.67 -49.77
C ARG A 12 -19.42 110.58 -48.92
N GLU A 13 -20.71 110.32 -49.09
CA GLU A 13 -21.43 109.31 -48.32
C GLU A 13 -20.97 107.89 -48.69
N LEU A 14 -20.74 107.60 -49.97
CA LEU A 14 -20.14 106.35 -50.42
C LEU A 14 -18.72 106.16 -49.85
N GLY A 15 -17.91 107.22 -49.84
CA GLY A 15 -16.59 107.19 -49.19
C GLY A 15 -16.68 106.91 -47.70
N ARG A 16 -17.63 107.53 -46.99
CA ARG A 16 -17.89 107.30 -45.56
C ARG A 16 -18.36 105.87 -45.28
N ILE A 17 -19.22 105.32 -46.14
CA ILE A 17 -19.69 103.93 -46.02
C ILE A 17 -18.54 102.96 -46.29
N ALA A 18 -17.74 103.18 -47.33
CA ALA A 18 -16.60 102.34 -47.64
C ALA A 18 -15.60 102.31 -46.46
N THR A 19 -15.25 103.47 -45.90
CA THR A 19 -14.34 103.54 -44.73
C THR A 19 -14.95 102.92 -43.47
N ALA A 20 -16.26 103.09 -43.23
CA ALA A 20 -16.95 102.43 -42.12
C ALA A 20 -16.93 100.90 -42.28
N THR A 21 -17.19 100.39 -43.49
CA THR A 21 -17.22 98.95 -43.79
C THR A 21 -15.82 98.33 -43.67
N GLU A 22 -14.78 99.02 -44.15
CA GLU A 22 -13.38 98.62 -43.96
C GLU A 22 -13.04 98.52 -42.47
N THR A 23 -13.40 99.55 -41.69
CA THR A 23 -13.15 99.58 -40.24
C THR A 23 -13.90 98.45 -39.51
N ASP A 24 -15.15 98.18 -39.90
CA ASP A 24 -15.95 97.11 -39.29
C ASP A 24 -15.43 95.72 -39.67
N TYR A 25 -14.93 95.55 -40.90
CA TYR A 25 -14.23 94.33 -41.32
C TYR A 25 -12.94 94.10 -40.53
N GLU A 26 -12.10 95.14 -40.39
CA GLU A 26 -10.88 95.06 -39.57
C GLU A 26 -11.18 94.72 -38.11
N ARG A 27 -12.24 95.32 -37.53
CA ARG A 27 -12.71 94.99 -36.17
C ARG A 27 -13.20 93.54 -36.06
N ALA A 28 -13.97 93.07 -37.04
CA ALA A 28 -14.47 91.69 -37.06
C ALA A 28 -13.31 90.69 -37.18
N LEU A 29 -12.33 90.97 -38.03
CA LEU A 29 -11.14 90.15 -38.21
C LEU A 29 -10.25 90.14 -36.96
N ALA A 30 -10.04 91.30 -36.33
CA ALA A 30 -9.32 91.39 -35.05
C ALA A 30 -10.05 90.63 -33.93
N ASN A 31 -11.38 90.69 -33.88
CA ASN A 31 -12.19 89.92 -32.93
C ASN A 31 -12.09 88.41 -33.20
N GLN A 32 -12.16 87.99 -34.47
CA GLN A 32 -11.99 86.58 -34.85
C GLN A 32 -10.63 86.07 -34.41
N GLN A 33 -9.54 86.78 -34.72
CA GLN A 33 -8.18 86.40 -34.32
C GLN A 33 -8.02 86.36 -32.79
N ALA A 34 -8.61 87.31 -32.06
CA ALA A 34 -8.60 87.31 -30.61
C ALA A 34 -9.37 86.12 -30.02
N LEU A 35 -10.51 85.73 -30.62
CA LEU A 35 -11.27 84.54 -30.23
C LEU A 35 -10.50 83.25 -30.53
N GLU A 36 -9.90 83.13 -31.72
CA GLU A 36 -9.07 81.99 -32.09
C GLU A 36 -7.88 81.82 -31.14
N ALA A 37 -7.20 82.92 -30.79
CA ALA A 37 -6.12 82.90 -29.79
C ALA A 37 -6.62 82.46 -28.40
N LYS A 38 -7.80 82.92 -27.98
CA LYS A 38 -8.42 82.47 -26.72
C LYS A 38 -8.77 80.98 -26.76
N VAL A 39 -9.34 80.48 -27.85
CA VAL A 39 -9.67 79.05 -28.03
C VAL A 39 -8.40 78.21 -28.02
N ALA A 40 -7.35 78.62 -28.74
CA ALA A 40 -6.06 77.95 -28.73
C ALA A 40 -5.45 77.92 -27.31
N GLY A 41 -5.53 79.03 -26.57
CA GLY A 41 -5.09 79.11 -25.18
C GLY A 41 -5.87 78.21 -24.23
N MET A 42 -7.20 78.15 -24.36
CA MET A 42 -8.05 77.25 -23.56
C MET A 42 -7.79 75.78 -23.91
N LYS A 43 -7.58 75.45 -25.19
CA LYS A 43 -7.24 74.11 -25.63
C LYS A 43 -5.91 73.65 -25.04
N SER A 44 -4.89 74.50 -25.05
CA SER A 44 -3.59 74.21 -24.43
C SER A 44 -3.73 73.97 -22.91
N LYS A 45 -4.47 74.81 -22.21
CA LYS A 45 -4.76 74.63 -20.77
C LYS A 45 -5.53 73.34 -20.47
N SER A 46 -6.47 72.96 -21.32
CA SER A 46 -7.20 71.70 -21.19
C SER A 46 -6.25 70.51 -21.30
N LEU A 47 -5.35 70.51 -22.30
CA LEU A 47 -4.38 69.44 -22.49
C LEU A 47 -3.40 69.32 -21.30
N ASP A 48 -2.92 70.45 -20.78
CA ASP A 48 -2.05 70.48 -19.59
C ASP A 48 -2.77 69.92 -18.34
N THR A 49 -4.05 70.31 -18.16
CA THR A 49 -4.89 69.79 -17.07
C THR A 49 -5.14 68.29 -17.22
N ASP A 50 -5.42 67.83 -18.44
CA ASP A 50 -5.63 66.41 -18.73
C ASP A 50 -4.36 65.60 -18.42
N GLN A 51 -3.19 66.09 -18.83
CA GLN A 51 -1.90 65.46 -18.53
C GLN A 51 -1.61 65.43 -17.03
N ALA A 52 -1.87 66.52 -16.31
CA ALA A 52 -1.75 66.57 -14.85
C ALA A 52 -2.71 65.56 -14.18
N SER A 53 -3.93 65.41 -14.69
CA SER A 53 -4.91 64.45 -14.18
C SER A 53 -4.48 62.99 -14.40
N VAL A 54 -3.85 62.69 -15.54
CA VAL A 54 -3.29 61.37 -15.84
C VAL A 54 -2.15 61.07 -14.86
N ARG A 55 -1.23 62.02 -14.67
CA ARG A 55 -0.11 61.86 -13.74
C ARG A 55 -0.59 61.68 -12.30
N LEU A 56 -1.62 62.42 -11.89
CA LEU A 56 -2.25 62.24 -10.58
C LEU A 56 -2.81 60.82 -10.40
N ARG A 57 -3.55 60.31 -11.40
CA ARG A 57 -4.11 58.95 -11.37
C ARG A 57 -3.03 57.86 -11.38
N GLU A 58 -1.87 58.11 -11.97
CA GLU A 58 -0.72 57.22 -11.92
C GLU A 58 -0.14 57.18 -10.50
N LEU A 59 0.19 58.35 -9.93
CA LEU A 59 0.71 58.46 -8.56
C LEU A 59 -0.24 57.87 -7.52
N GLN A 60 -1.55 58.07 -7.69
CA GLN A 60 -2.55 57.47 -6.80
C GLN A 60 -2.57 55.94 -6.88
N ARG A 61 -2.42 55.37 -8.09
CA ARG A 61 -2.33 53.91 -8.27
C ARG A 61 -1.06 53.34 -7.64
N ASP A 62 0.06 54.04 -7.78
CA ASP A 62 1.32 53.63 -7.14
C ASP A 62 1.20 53.68 -5.62
N LEU A 63 0.63 54.75 -5.06
CA LEU A 63 0.39 54.86 -3.62
C LEU A 63 -0.52 53.74 -3.08
N GLU A 64 -1.60 53.41 -3.80
CA GLU A 64 -2.50 52.32 -3.41
C GLU A 64 -1.79 50.96 -3.45
N ALA A 65 -0.97 50.71 -4.48
CA ALA A 65 -0.15 49.51 -4.57
C ALA A 65 0.84 49.41 -3.40
N LEU A 66 1.57 50.50 -3.11
CA LEU A 66 2.51 50.56 -1.98
C LEU A 66 1.80 50.34 -0.64
N ARG A 67 0.62 50.95 -0.46
CA ARG A 67 -0.20 50.78 0.75
C ARG A 67 -0.61 49.33 0.94
N SER A 68 -1.04 48.65 -0.12
CA SER A 68 -1.44 47.23 -0.06
C SER A 68 -0.27 46.31 0.31
N VAL A 69 0.92 46.57 -0.23
CA VAL A 69 2.13 45.81 0.11
C VAL A 69 2.52 46.06 1.56
N TYR A 70 2.47 47.31 2.01
CA TYR A 70 2.79 47.67 3.38
C TYR A 70 1.81 47.06 4.39
N SER A 71 0.51 47.07 4.11
CA SER A 71 -0.48 46.43 4.98
C SER A 71 -0.30 44.92 5.05
N ASN A 72 -0.02 44.26 3.92
CA ASN A 72 0.27 42.83 3.89
C ASN A 72 1.54 42.48 4.68
N TYR A 73 2.59 43.30 4.56
CA TYR A 73 3.81 43.13 5.35
C TYR A 73 3.55 43.26 6.85
N LEU A 74 2.81 44.31 7.27
CA LEU A 74 2.45 44.49 8.67
C LEU A 74 1.61 43.33 9.20
N GLN A 75 0.63 42.85 8.43
CA GLN A 75 -0.18 41.70 8.81
C GLN A 75 0.70 40.45 8.97
N ARG A 76 1.59 40.18 8.01
CA ARG A 76 2.49 39.02 8.08
C ARG A 76 3.48 39.12 9.25
N ALA A 77 3.95 40.33 9.57
CA ALA A 77 4.81 40.57 10.71
C ALA A 77 4.06 40.33 12.04
N GLN A 78 2.78 40.70 12.12
CA GLN A 78 1.92 40.38 13.27
C GLN A 78 1.66 38.88 13.37
N GLU A 79 1.27 38.21 12.29
CA GLU A 79 1.10 36.75 12.26
C GLU A 79 2.38 36.02 12.70
N THR A 80 3.55 36.47 12.25
CA THR A 80 4.85 35.91 12.65
C THR A 80 5.14 36.17 14.13
N ARG A 81 4.84 37.36 14.65
CA ARG A 81 5.03 37.68 16.08
C ARG A 81 4.11 36.83 16.96
N GLU A 82 2.85 36.65 16.58
CA GLU A 82 1.93 35.76 17.28
C GLU A 82 2.39 34.30 17.17
N GLN A 83 2.85 33.87 15.99
CA GLN A 83 3.47 32.55 15.84
C GLN A 83 4.68 32.38 16.74
N ILE A 84 5.56 33.37 16.92
CA ILE A 84 6.70 33.29 17.86
C ILE A 84 6.22 33.21 19.33
N ASN A 85 5.09 33.83 19.68
CA ASN A 85 4.49 33.66 21.00
C ASN A 85 3.85 32.26 21.19
N VAL A 86 3.36 31.64 20.11
CA VAL A 86 2.80 30.27 20.13
C VAL A 86 3.88 29.19 19.94
N ASP A 87 4.99 29.53 19.30
CA ASP A 87 6.16 28.68 19.13
C ASP A 87 6.84 28.62 20.49
N SER A 88 6.56 27.53 21.19
CA SER A 88 7.08 27.20 22.51
C SER A 88 8.61 27.06 22.43
N THR A 89 9.32 28.18 22.33
CA THR A 89 10.77 28.26 22.63
C THR A 89 11.01 27.91 24.11
N ASN A 90 9.95 27.91 24.92
CA ASN A 90 9.92 27.26 26.24
C ASN A 90 9.07 25.99 26.20
N ALA A 91 9.42 25.02 25.34
CA ALA A 91 8.89 23.67 25.41
C ALA A 91 9.50 22.95 26.63
N ARG A 92 8.96 23.22 27.82
CA ARG A 92 9.23 22.38 28.99
C ARG A 92 8.34 21.14 28.87
N ILE A 93 8.93 19.94 28.92
CA ILE A 93 8.16 18.69 28.90
C ILE A 93 7.29 18.65 30.16
N ILE A 94 5.99 18.92 30.02
CA ILE A 94 5.01 18.88 31.13
C ILE A 94 4.63 17.42 31.43
N SER A 95 4.64 16.55 30.41
CA SER A 95 4.42 15.12 30.57
C SER A 95 5.01 14.32 29.41
N ASN A 96 5.67 13.20 29.69
CA ASN A 96 6.07 12.23 28.67
C ASN A 96 4.84 11.69 27.94
N ALA A 97 4.99 11.44 26.63
CA ALA A 97 3.94 10.81 25.83
C ALA A 97 3.54 9.47 26.47
N MET A 98 2.31 9.39 26.95
CA MET A 98 1.79 8.14 27.48
C MET A 98 1.61 7.16 26.31
N PRO A 99 2.27 6.00 26.33
CA PRO A 99 2.05 4.98 25.32
C PRO A 99 0.57 4.61 25.33
N ALA A 100 -0.01 4.36 24.15
CA ALA A 100 -1.41 3.98 24.05
C ALA A 100 -1.68 2.75 24.93
N LEU A 101 -2.58 2.90 25.92
CA LEU A 101 -2.94 1.81 26.85
C LEU A 101 -3.54 0.60 26.14
N LYS A 102 -4.07 0.80 24.93
CA LYS A 102 -4.70 -0.24 24.11
C LYS A 102 -4.24 -0.12 22.66
N LYS A 103 -4.02 -1.26 22.03
CA LYS A 103 -3.66 -1.35 20.61
C LYS A 103 -4.80 -0.78 19.76
N SER A 104 -4.47 0.21 18.92
CA SER A 104 -5.44 0.92 18.07
C SER A 104 -5.95 0.06 16.91
N TRP A 105 -5.10 -0.79 16.34
CA TRP A 105 -5.45 -1.65 15.21
C TRP A 105 -4.37 -2.73 14.97
N PRO A 106 -4.68 -3.93 14.44
CA PRO A 106 -5.99 -4.60 14.37
C PRO A 106 -6.39 -5.23 15.73
N PRO A 107 -7.70 -5.48 15.97
CA PRO A 107 -8.17 -6.10 17.20
C PRO A 107 -7.58 -7.51 17.33
N LEU A 108 -6.74 -7.70 18.35
CA LEU A 108 -6.09 -8.96 18.68
C LEU A 108 -7.04 -10.17 18.73
N PRO A 109 -8.27 -10.09 19.29
CA PRO A 109 -9.18 -11.24 19.30
C PRO A 109 -9.62 -11.67 17.89
N LEU A 110 -9.78 -10.74 16.95
CA LEU A 110 -10.20 -11.07 15.59
C LEU A 110 -9.09 -11.78 14.82
N LEU A 111 -7.84 -11.35 15.01
CA LEU A 111 -6.67 -12.00 14.40
C LEU A 111 -6.46 -13.40 14.99
N LEU A 112 -6.61 -13.54 16.31
CA LEU A 112 -6.51 -14.83 16.98
C LEU A 112 -7.59 -15.81 16.48
N LEU A 113 -8.82 -15.33 16.34
CA LEU A 113 -9.93 -16.11 15.79
C LEU A 113 -9.61 -16.55 14.35
N GLY A 114 -9.18 -15.63 13.48
CA GLY A 114 -8.79 -15.96 12.11
C GLY A 114 -7.66 -16.98 12.03
N ALA A 115 -6.65 -16.87 12.90
CA ALA A 115 -5.53 -17.80 12.95
C ALA A 115 -5.96 -19.20 13.44
N ILE A 116 -6.80 -19.28 14.46
CA ILE A 116 -7.31 -20.56 14.99
C ILE A 116 -8.16 -21.25 13.95
N PHE A 117 -9.19 -20.59 13.43
CA PHE A 117 -10.11 -21.19 12.48
C PHE A 117 -9.45 -21.47 11.11
N GLY A 118 -8.61 -20.56 10.64
CA GLY A 118 -7.85 -20.75 9.40
C GLY A 118 -6.82 -21.87 9.52
N GLY A 119 -6.08 -21.93 10.62
CA GLY A 119 -5.09 -22.97 10.89
C GLY A 119 -5.72 -24.35 11.08
N LEU A 120 -6.81 -24.45 11.86
CA LEU A 120 -7.58 -25.69 12.00
C LEU A 120 -8.15 -26.13 10.65
N GLY A 121 -8.81 -25.23 9.91
CA GLY A 121 -9.41 -25.56 8.63
C GLY A 121 -8.38 -26.06 7.60
N LEU A 122 -7.27 -25.33 7.43
CA LEU A 122 -6.19 -25.75 6.55
C LEU A 122 -5.51 -27.03 7.01
N GLY A 123 -5.23 -27.17 8.31
CA GLY A 123 -4.62 -28.37 8.86
C GLY A 123 -5.49 -29.61 8.68
N THR A 124 -6.79 -29.52 8.99
CA THR A 124 -7.73 -30.62 8.77
C THR A 124 -7.90 -30.91 7.28
N GLY A 125 -7.98 -29.87 6.43
CA GLY A 125 -8.10 -30.05 4.99
C GLY A 125 -6.90 -30.78 4.40
N LEU A 126 -5.68 -30.37 4.76
CA LEU A 126 -4.45 -31.04 4.32
C LEU A 126 -4.33 -32.47 4.86
N ALA A 127 -4.73 -32.72 6.11
CA ALA A 127 -4.72 -34.06 6.69
C ALA A 127 -5.69 -35.00 5.96
N LEU A 128 -6.90 -34.54 5.65
CA LEU A 128 -7.87 -35.34 4.90
C LEU A 128 -7.40 -35.63 3.47
N ILE A 129 -6.79 -34.65 2.80
CA ILE A 129 -6.22 -34.85 1.46
C ILE A 129 -5.07 -35.88 1.51
N ALA A 130 -4.20 -35.78 2.52
CA ALA A 130 -3.08 -36.70 2.71
C ALA A 130 -3.57 -38.14 2.99
N GLU A 131 -4.59 -38.28 3.85
CA GLU A 131 -5.22 -39.56 4.17
C GLU A 131 -5.87 -40.18 2.94
N TYR A 132 -6.67 -39.39 2.19
CA TYR A 132 -7.32 -39.87 0.97
C TYR A 132 -6.31 -40.29 -0.12
N SER A 133 -5.13 -39.68 -0.13
CA SER A 133 -4.07 -40.01 -1.09
C SER A 133 -3.25 -41.26 -0.71
N SER A 134 -3.46 -41.85 0.47
CA SER A 134 -2.67 -42.98 0.99
C SER A 134 -3.55 -44.20 1.30
N PRO A 135 -3.67 -45.18 0.39
CA PRO A 135 -4.36 -46.43 0.72
C PRO A 135 -3.53 -47.26 1.71
N THR A 136 -3.86 -47.16 3.00
CA THR A 136 -3.30 -48.01 4.06
C THR A 136 -4.30 -49.10 4.43
N VAL A 137 -3.83 -50.34 4.62
CA VAL A 137 -4.66 -51.43 5.14
C VAL A 137 -4.52 -51.45 6.66
N LEU A 138 -5.59 -51.11 7.40
CA LEU A 138 -5.52 -50.89 8.85
C LEU A 138 -5.84 -52.15 9.69
N SER A 139 -6.38 -53.21 9.08
CA SER A 139 -6.83 -54.40 9.82
C SER A 139 -6.34 -55.71 9.21
N SER A 140 -5.99 -56.67 10.07
CA SER A 140 -5.62 -58.04 9.68
C SER A 140 -6.76 -58.76 8.94
N ALA A 141 -8.01 -58.46 9.30
CA ALA A 141 -9.19 -59.00 8.61
C ALA A 141 -9.32 -58.45 7.18
N GLN A 142 -9.03 -57.16 6.99
CA GLN A 142 -9.02 -56.53 5.66
C GLN A 142 -7.91 -57.10 4.77
N MET A 143 -6.72 -57.33 5.35
CA MET A 143 -5.60 -57.96 4.65
C MET A 143 -5.92 -59.41 4.26
N GLN A 144 -6.54 -60.17 5.16
CA GLN A 144 -6.95 -61.55 4.88
C GLN A 144 -8.00 -61.63 3.77
N SER A 145 -8.98 -60.73 3.75
CA SER A 145 -9.96 -60.65 2.65
C SER A 145 -9.35 -60.19 1.33
N ALA A 146 -8.28 -59.39 1.36
CA ALA A 146 -7.65 -58.84 0.16
C ALA A 146 -6.65 -59.81 -0.49
N ILE A 147 -5.97 -60.63 0.31
CA ILE A 147 -4.89 -61.53 -0.13
C ILE A 147 -5.33 -63.00 -0.16
N ASP A 148 -6.51 -63.33 0.40
CA ASP A 148 -7.06 -64.69 0.52
C ASP A 148 -6.06 -65.70 1.13
N ALA A 149 -5.24 -65.21 2.08
CA ALA A 149 -4.20 -65.97 2.74
C ALA A 149 -4.21 -65.71 4.27
N PRO A 150 -3.91 -66.71 5.10
CA PRO A 150 -3.93 -66.54 6.55
C PRO A 150 -2.81 -65.59 7.01
N VAL A 151 -3.18 -64.60 7.82
CA VAL A 151 -2.21 -63.68 8.45
C VAL A 151 -1.53 -64.41 9.61
N LEU A 152 -0.25 -64.77 9.42
CA LEU A 152 0.53 -65.56 10.39
C LEU A 152 0.92 -64.76 11.64
N GLY A 153 0.99 -63.43 11.55
CA GLY A 153 1.30 -62.58 12.69
C GLY A 153 1.46 -61.12 12.30
N VAL A 154 1.30 -60.23 13.29
CA VAL A 154 1.49 -58.78 13.13
C VAL A 154 2.78 -58.37 13.81
N VAL A 155 3.70 -57.80 13.04
CA VAL A 155 4.96 -57.29 13.56
C VAL A 155 4.83 -55.79 13.80
N PRO A 156 5.09 -55.27 15.02
CA PRO A 156 5.04 -53.84 15.27
C PRO A 156 6.09 -53.12 14.41
N ALA A 157 5.64 -52.11 13.66
CA ALA A 157 6.52 -51.25 12.89
C ALA A 157 7.47 -50.52 13.83
N ASN A 158 8.76 -50.47 13.48
CA ASN A 158 9.71 -49.59 14.15
C ASN A 158 9.59 -48.18 13.55
N SER A 159 8.46 -47.53 13.79
CA SER A 159 8.27 -46.14 13.39
C SER A 159 8.84 -45.25 14.49
N GLY A 160 10.14 -44.97 14.38
CA GLY A 160 10.76 -43.83 15.04
C GLY A 160 10.35 -42.51 14.39
N THR A 161 9.05 -42.30 14.19
CA THR A 161 8.53 -41.09 13.54
C THR A 161 8.40 -40.01 14.61
N GLY A 162 9.55 -39.48 15.03
CA GLY A 162 9.58 -38.21 15.74
C GLY A 162 9.06 -37.11 14.82
N TRP A 163 8.21 -36.25 15.35
CA TRP A 163 7.60 -35.14 14.62
C TRP A 163 8.70 -34.16 14.18
N ARG A 164 9.20 -34.32 12.94
CA ARG A 164 10.47 -33.73 12.46
C ARG A 164 10.46 -32.20 12.29
N TRP A 165 9.33 -31.54 12.55
CA TRP A 165 9.14 -30.09 12.38
C TRP A 165 9.12 -29.29 13.70
N TRP A 166 9.10 -29.95 14.87
CA TRP A 166 9.07 -29.25 16.16
C TRP A 166 10.49 -29.09 16.73
N PRO A 167 10.95 -27.87 17.09
CA PRO A 167 12.33 -27.63 17.54
C PRO A 167 12.70 -28.19 18.93
N PHE A 168 11.77 -28.86 19.63
CA PHE A 168 11.96 -29.36 21.01
C PHE A 168 11.71 -30.87 21.18
N GLY A 169 11.53 -31.63 20.09
CA GLY A 169 11.25 -33.06 20.15
C GLY A 169 12.49 -33.92 20.40
N ALA A 170 12.49 -34.68 21.50
CA ALA A 170 13.58 -35.59 21.86
C ALA A 170 13.64 -36.85 20.95
N SER A 171 14.81 -37.10 20.37
CA SER A 171 15.14 -38.27 19.56
C SER A 171 15.29 -39.53 20.43
N SER A 172 14.20 -40.15 20.86
CA SER A 172 14.24 -41.45 21.57
C SER A 172 14.04 -42.68 20.67
N ALA A 173 13.98 -42.48 19.35
CA ALA A 173 13.66 -43.53 18.38
C ALA A 173 14.66 -44.70 18.31
N ALA A 174 15.95 -44.47 18.61
CA ALA A 174 16.97 -45.51 18.46
C ALA A 174 16.93 -46.57 19.58
N ALA A 175 16.51 -46.19 20.80
CA ALA A 175 16.53 -47.09 21.95
C ALA A 175 15.31 -48.04 22.03
N SER A 176 14.19 -47.70 21.38
CA SER A 176 12.98 -48.53 21.35
C SER A 176 13.05 -49.66 20.30
N SER A 177 13.83 -49.46 19.22
CA SER A 177 14.00 -50.48 18.16
C SER A 177 14.64 -51.77 18.66
N GLN A 178 15.69 -51.68 19.48
CA GLN A 178 16.45 -52.86 19.92
C GLN A 178 15.64 -53.75 20.89
N LYS A 179 14.80 -53.13 21.74
CA LYS A 179 13.92 -53.86 22.65
C LYS A 179 12.75 -54.51 21.92
N THR A 180 12.17 -53.83 20.93
CA THR A 180 11.08 -54.40 20.12
C THR A 180 11.55 -55.57 19.27
N ASP A 181 12.76 -55.52 18.71
CA ASP A 181 13.37 -56.65 17.98
C ASP A 181 13.55 -57.89 18.85
N ALA A 182 13.97 -57.72 20.11
CA ALA A 182 14.12 -58.84 21.03
C ALA A 182 12.79 -59.53 21.35
N VAL A 183 11.73 -58.73 21.57
CA VAL A 183 10.38 -59.25 21.86
C VAL A 183 9.78 -59.94 20.63
N VAL A 184 9.90 -59.33 19.45
CA VAL A 184 9.43 -59.92 18.18
C VAL A 184 10.20 -61.20 17.87
N GLY A 185 11.52 -61.21 18.05
CA GLY A 185 12.35 -62.41 17.89
C GLY A 185 11.94 -63.54 18.83
N LEU A 186 11.62 -63.23 20.09
CA LEU A 186 11.10 -64.18 21.07
C LEU A 186 9.71 -64.71 20.68
N ALA A 187 8.81 -63.85 20.19
CA ALA A 187 7.47 -64.23 19.76
C ALA A 187 7.53 -65.15 18.52
N LEU A 188 8.35 -64.81 17.53
CA LEU A 188 8.62 -65.66 16.36
C LEU A 188 9.20 -67.00 16.80
N ARG A 189 10.22 -67.00 17.67
CA ARG A 189 10.80 -68.23 18.21
C ARG A 189 9.74 -69.10 18.90
N ARG A 190 8.89 -68.50 19.74
CA ARG A 190 7.82 -69.20 20.43
C ARG A 190 6.82 -69.78 19.44
N MET A 191 6.32 -68.99 18.50
CA MET A 191 5.35 -69.41 17.48
C MET A 191 5.87 -70.59 16.65
N PHE A 192 7.11 -70.50 16.15
CA PHE A 192 7.71 -71.59 15.40
C PHE A 192 8.02 -72.80 16.28
N SER A 193 8.19 -72.65 17.59
CA SER A 193 8.42 -73.76 18.54
C SER A 193 7.15 -74.39 19.11
N SER A 194 6.05 -73.63 19.16
CA SER A 194 4.78 -74.04 19.75
C SER A 194 3.75 -74.47 18.71
N GLY A 195 4.06 -74.34 17.42
CA GLY A 195 3.23 -74.90 16.36
C GLY A 195 3.24 -76.41 16.46
N GLN A 196 2.11 -77.00 16.88
CA GLN A 196 1.78 -78.37 16.54
C GLN A 196 1.81 -78.47 15.01
N ARG A 197 2.93 -78.99 14.53
CA ARG A 197 3.16 -79.40 13.16
C ARG A 197 2.11 -80.47 12.83
N PRO A 198 1.20 -80.27 11.85
CA PRO A 198 0.46 -81.39 11.28
C PRO A 198 1.47 -82.43 10.79
N ALA A 199 1.23 -83.71 11.10
CA ALA A 199 2.19 -84.80 10.89
C ALA A 199 2.59 -84.99 9.41
N ASP A 200 1.83 -84.38 8.52
CA ASP A 200 1.78 -84.55 7.07
C ASP A 200 2.46 -83.41 6.28
N TRP A 201 2.95 -82.33 6.89
CA TRP A 201 3.71 -81.33 6.12
C TRP A 201 5.16 -81.77 5.88
N PRO A 202 5.69 -81.61 4.66
CA PRO A 202 7.09 -81.91 4.34
C PRO A 202 8.05 -81.00 5.11
N LEU A 203 9.28 -81.46 5.36
CA LEU A 203 10.34 -80.62 5.92
C LEU A 203 10.65 -79.54 4.89
N VAL A 204 10.17 -78.30 5.09
CA VAL A 204 10.50 -77.19 4.20
C VAL A 204 11.87 -76.64 4.61
N PRO A 205 12.91 -76.78 3.77
CA PRO A 205 14.27 -76.37 4.13
C PRO A 205 14.53 -74.88 3.87
N SER A 206 13.69 -74.20 3.10
CA SER A 206 13.85 -72.78 2.78
C SER A 206 12.52 -72.03 2.74
N ILE A 207 12.52 -70.80 3.26
CA ILE A 207 11.36 -69.91 3.25
C ILE A 207 11.76 -68.66 2.45
N LEU A 208 10.96 -68.30 1.45
CA LEU A 208 11.14 -67.07 0.67
C LEU A 208 10.29 -65.95 1.29
N VAL A 209 10.90 -64.80 1.56
CA VAL A 209 10.21 -63.60 2.09
C VAL A 209 10.12 -62.54 0.99
N THR A 210 8.91 -62.17 0.60
CA THR A 210 8.63 -61.11 -0.40
C THR A 210 7.80 -59.98 0.22
N SER A 211 7.84 -58.78 -0.37
CA SER A 211 7.14 -57.58 0.12
C SER A 211 6.72 -56.65 -1.02
N SER A 212 5.82 -55.71 -0.73
CA SER A 212 5.38 -54.66 -1.66
C SER A 212 6.53 -53.68 -2.01
N PRO A 213 6.50 -53.03 -3.20
CA PRO A 213 7.42 -51.94 -3.54
C PRO A 213 7.30 -50.79 -2.52
N GLY A 214 8.35 -50.56 -1.73
CA GLY A 214 8.38 -49.55 -0.65
C GLY A 214 8.75 -50.10 0.73
N GLU A 215 8.60 -51.41 0.96
CA GLU A 215 8.80 -52.04 2.28
C GLU A 215 10.08 -52.88 2.39
N GLY A 216 11.10 -52.58 1.59
CA GLY A 216 12.33 -53.39 1.52
C GLY A 216 13.10 -53.48 2.85
N ALA A 217 13.03 -52.42 3.68
CA ALA A 217 13.66 -52.40 4.99
C ALA A 217 13.00 -53.40 5.96
N GLN A 218 11.66 -53.42 5.99
CA GLN A 218 10.86 -54.34 6.80
C GLN A 218 11.09 -55.79 6.37
N ARG A 219 11.12 -56.06 5.06
CA ARG A 219 11.42 -57.40 4.51
C ARG A 219 12.75 -57.95 5.02
N SER A 220 13.82 -57.15 4.91
CA SER A 220 15.15 -57.55 5.35
C SER A 220 15.24 -57.74 6.88
N ARG A 221 14.44 -56.99 7.66
CA ARG A 221 14.36 -57.12 9.12
C ARG A 221 13.69 -58.43 9.50
N VAL A 222 12.52 -58.73 8.93
CA VAL A 222 11.80 -59.99 9.17
C VAL A 222 12.66 -61.19 8.76
N ALA A 223 13.31 -61.14 7.59
CA ALA A 223 14.22 -62.18 7.15
C ALA A 223 15.38 -62.44 8.14
N ARG A 224 16.00 -61.37 8.67
CA ARG A 224 17.06 -61.48 9.69
C ARG A 224 16.56 -62.06 11.01
N LEU A 225 15.39 -61.61 11.49
CA LEU A 225 14.80 -62.12 12.73
C LEU A 225 14.42 -63.60 12.61
N LEU A 226 13.86 -64.02 11.46
CA LEU A 226 13.58 -65.42 11.16
C LEU A 226 14.86 -66.25 11.08
N ALA A 227 15.90 -65.74 10.41
CA ALA A 227 17.20 -66.41 10.33
C ALA A 227 17.83 -66.60 11.71
N ASN A 228 17.78 -65.58 12.58
CA ASN A 228 18.26 -65.67 13.96
C ASN A 228 17.44 -66.66 14.79
N ALA A 229 16.11 -66.69 14.62
CA ALA A 229 15.25 -67.66 15.28
C ALA A 229 15.57 -69.09 14.83
N ALA A 230 15.82 -69.31 13.53
CA ALA A 230 16.23 -70.61 12.98
C ALA A 230 17.62 -71.03 13.49
N ALA A 231 18.62 -70.14 13.45
CA ALA A 231 19.96 -70.41 13.96
C ALA A 231 19.94 -70.82 15.45
N SER A 232 19.08 -70.19 16.26
CA SER A 232 18.91 -70.53 17.68
C SER A 232 18.31 -71.92 17.94
N ARG A 233 17.70 -72.54 16.91
CA ARG A 233 17.17 -73.92 16.94
C ARG A 233 18.24 -74.97 16.55
N GLY A 234 19.41 -74.54 16.07
CA GLY A 234 20.47 -75.43 15.61
C GLY A 234 20.29 -75.94 14.17
N SER A 235 19.33 -75.39 13.41
CA SER A 235 19.27 -75.61 11.95
C SER A 235 20.36 -74.79 11.27
N ARG A 236 21.20 -75.46 10.48
CA ARG A 236 22.24 -74.85 9.62
C ARG A 236 21.74 -74.78 8.19
#